data_AF-A0AA35UBX3-F1
#
_entry.id   AF-A0AA35UBX3-F1
#
_cell.length_a   1.000
_cell.length_b   1.000
_cell.length_c   1.000
_cell.angle_alpha   90.00
_cell.angle_beta   90.00
_cell.angle_gamma   90.00
#
_symmetry.space_group_name_H-M   'P 1'
#
loop_
_entity.id
_entity.type
_entity.pdbx_description
1 polymer ?
#
loop_
_entity_poly.entity_id
_entity_poly.type
_entity_poly.pdbx_seq_one_letter_code
_entity_poly.pdbx_strand_id
1 'polypeptide(L)'
;MPPSWYKSRSYRSRVVHEPRAVLEEFGVIIPASREVKVHDSNADMRYLILPQRPEGTNGWSEEALSKLISRDHLVGVGVPDNVI
;
A
#
# COMPACT_ATOMS: atom_id res chain seq x y z
N MET A 1 -3.30 -2.20 16.24
CA MET A 1 -2.30 -1.12 16.45
C MET A 1 -1.44 -0.99 15.20
N PRO A 2 -1.11 0.23 14.74
CA PRO A 2 -0.22 0.40 13.60
C PRO A 2 1.18 -0.13 13.93
N PRO A 3 1.89 -0.69 12.94
CA PRO A 3 3.24 -1.20 13.15
C PRO A 3 4.21 -0.09 13.58
N SER A 4 5.31 -0.46 14.23
CA SER A 4 6.30 0.49 14.75
C SER A 4 6.88 1.39 13.66
N TRP A 5 7.17 0.81 12.48
CA TRP A 5 7.69 1.54 11.33
C TRP A 5 6.74 2.66 10.86
N TYR A 6 5.42 2.44 10.90
CA TYR A 6 4.43 3.43 10.44
C TYR A 6 4.44 4.70 11.28
N LYS A 7 4.77 4.55 12.57
CA LYS A 7 4.90 5.68 13.51
C LYS A 7 6.30 6.31 13.50
N SER A 8 7.29 5.65 12.87
CA SER A 8 8.68 6.11 12.90
C SER A 8 8.85 7.44 12.18
N ARG A 9 9.76 8.27 12.68
CA ARG A 9 10.09 9.55 12.04
C ARG A 9 10.68 9.31 10.65
N SER A 10 11.54 8.29 10.50
CA SER A 10 12.19 7.95 9.24
C SER A 10 11.19 7.65 8.13
N TYR A 11 10.17 6.82 8.41
CA TYR A 11 9.10 6.54 7.45
C TYR A 11 8.29 7.81 7.14
N ARG A 12 7.77 8.47 8.19
CA ARG A 12 6.83 9.60 8.04
C ARG A 12 7.45 10.78 7.30
N SER A 13 8.72 11.10 7.54
CA SER A 13 9.38 12.19 6.84
C SER A 13 9.75 11.84 5.41
N ARG A 14 10.12 10.58 5.12
CA ARG A 14 10.59 10.19 3.78
C ARG A 14 9.47 9.89 2.81
N VAL A 15 8.38 9.25 3.26
CA VAL A 15 7.31 8.79 2.35
C VAL A 15 6.67 9.93 1.56
N VAL A 16 6.65 11.16 2.07
CA VAL A 16 6.11 12.34 1.37
C VAL A 16 7.10 12.99 0.39
N HIS A 17 8.40 12.71 0.49
CA HIS A 17 9.45 13.29 -0.36
C HIS A 17 9.96 12.27 -1.41
N GLU A 18 10.13 11.02 -1.00
CA GLU A 18 10.74 9.95 -1.79
C GLU A 18 9.84 8.69 -1.83
N PRO A 19 8.54 8.80 -2.16
CA PRO A 19 7.61 7.68 -2.00
C PRO A 19 8.02 6.43 -2.77
N ARG A 20 8.59 6.58 -3.98
CA ARG A 20 9.05 5.44 -4.78
C ARG A 20 10.21 4.70 -4.14
N ALA A 21 11.22 5.41 -3.65
CA ALA A 21 12.36 4.80 -2.97
C ALA A 21 11.91 4.08 -1.68
N VAL A 22 10.99 4.67 -0.94
CA VAL A 22 10.39 4.02 0.23
C VAL A 22 9.65 2.74 -0.17
N LEU A 23 8.85 2.76 -1.24
CA LEU A 23 8.15 1.56 -1.73
C LEU A 23 9.12 0.46 -2.19
N GLU A 24 10.24 0.82 -2.83
CA GLU A 24 11.28 -0.14 -3.21
C GLU A 24 11.89 -0.85 -1.99
N GLU A 25 12.03 -0.18 -0.84
CA GLU A 25 12.47 -0.81 0.42
C GLU A 25 11.47 -1.84 0.95
N PHE A 26 10.17 -1.72 0.60
CA PHE A 26 9.14 -2.73 0.85
C PHE A 26 9.05 -3.79 -0.26
N GLY A 27 9.93 -3.75 -1.27
CA GLY A 27 9.92 -4.64 -2.42
C GLY A 27 8.88 -4.28 -3.49
N VAL A 28 8.27 -3.09 -3.42
CA VAL A 28 7.25 -2.63 -4.37
C VAL A 28 7.88 -1.66 -5.37
N ILE A 29 8.07 -2.11 -6.60
CA ILE A 29 8.65 -1.31 -7.68
C ILE A 29 7.51 -0.76 -8.53
N ILE A 30 7.26 0.55 -8.46
CA ILE A 30 6.23 1.22 -9.27
C ILE A 30 6.86 1.76 -10.56
N PRO A 31 6.35 1.40 -11.76
CA PRO A 31 6.86 1.94 -13.02
C PRO A 31 6.86 3.46 -13.06
N ALA A 32 7.83 4.05 -13.75
CA ALA A 32 7.96 5.51 -13.90
C ALA A 32 6.73 6.15 -14.56
N SER A 33 6.02 5.41 -15.41
CA SER A 33 4.80 5.84 -16.10
C SER A 33 3.56 5.92 -15.19
N ARG A 34 3.59 5.32 -13.99
CA ARG A 34 2.45 5.25 -13.08
C ARG A 34 2.57 6.29 -11.98
N GLU A 35 1.60 7.18 -11.84
CA GLU A 35 1.58 8.21 -10.78
C GLU A 35 1.57 7.58 -9.38
N VAL A 36 2.30 8.19 -8.44
CA VAL A 36 2.27 7.84 -7.01
C VAL A 36 1.74 9.04 -6.22
N LYS A 37 0.64 8.83 -5.49
CA LYS A 37 0.02 9.84 -4.62
C LYS A 37 0.18 9.44 -3.17
N VAL A 38 0.63 10.39 -2.35
CA VAL A 38 0.77 10.21 -0.91
C VAL A 38 -0.32 11.01 -0.22
N HIS A 39 -1.15 10.33 0.58
CA HIS A 39 -2.15 10.98 1.41
C HIS A 39 -1.62 11.14 2.83
N ASP A 40 -1.22 12.36 3.19
CA ASP A 40 -0.87 12.72 4.57
C ASP A 40 -2.15 13.03 5.36
N SER A 41 -2.58 12.07 6.18
CA SER A 41 -3.78 12.23 7.02
C SER A 41 -3.53 13.21 8.16
N ASN A 42 -4.25 14.34 8.15
CA ASN A 42 -4.41 15.21 9.31
C ASN A 42 -5.46 14.64 10.30
N ALA A 43 -5.72 15.34 11.40
CA ALA A 43 -6.44 14.79 12.55
C ALA A 43 -7.84 14.21 12.24
N ASP A 44 -8.53 14.74 11.23
CA ASP A 44 -9.97 14.51 11.03
C ASP A 44 -10.31 13.50 9.93
N MET A 45 -9.34 13.12 9.10
CA MET A 45 -9.54 12.13 8.03
C MET A 45 -8.65 10.90 8.19
N ARG A 46 -9.19 9.75 7.81
CA ARG A 46 -8.45 8.48 7.74
C ARG A 46 -8.57 7.94 6.32
N TYR A 47 -7.42 7.69 5.72
CA TYR A 47 -7.33 7.09 4.39
C TYR A 47 -7.05 5.60 4.53
N LEU A 48 -7.65 4.83 3.63
CA LEU A 48 -7.38 3.42 3.42
C LEU A 48 -7.14 3.23 1.93
N ILE A 49 -6.13 2.45 1.57
CA ILE A 49 -5.94 2.04 0.20
C ILE A 49 -6.84 0.84 -0.07
N LEU A 50 -7.67 0.95 -1.11
CA LEU A 50 -8.35 -0.20 -1.71
C LEU A 50 -7.42 -0.75 -2.80
N PRO A 51 -6.73 -1.86 -2.56
CA PRO A 51 -5.84 -2.41 -3.57
C PRO A 51 -6.63 -2.93 -4.76
N GLN A 52 -6.00 -2.92 -5.93
CA GLN A 52 -6.56 -3.53 -7.13
C GLN A 52 -6.67 -5.05 -6.94
N ARG A 53 -7.72 -5.63 -7.51
CA ARG A 53 -7.96 -7.08 -7.46
C ARG A 53 -6.88 -7.81 -8.27
N PRO A 54 -6.24 -8.86 -7.71
CA PRO A 54 -5.33 -9.72 -8.46
C PRO A 54 -5.98 -10.39 -9.66
N GLU A 55 -5.21 -10.51 -10.74
CA GLU A 55 -5.60 -11.35 -11.87
C GLU A 55 -5.79 -12.82 -11.44
N GLY A 56 -6.57 -13.59 -12.21
CA GLY A 56 -6.83 -15.00 -11.91
C GLY A 56 -7.80 -15.26 -10.75
N THR A 57 -8.35 -14.23 -10.10
CA THR A 57 -9.27 -14.38 -8.96
C THR A 57 -10.76 -14.32 -9.36
N ASN A 58 -11.09 -14.38 -10.65
CA ASN A 58 -12.49 -14.33 -11.11
C ASN A 58 -13.32 -15.48 -10.52
N GLY A 59 -14.53 -15.16 -10.04
CA GLY A 59 -15.44 -16.14 -9.42
C GLY A 59 -15.06 -16.58 -8.00
N TRP A 60 -13.96 -16.08 -7.42
CA TRP A 60 -13.62 -16.36 -6.03
C TRP A 60 -14.64 -15.78 -5.07
N SER A 61 -14.86 -16.48 -3.95
CA SER A 61 -15.68 -15.98 -2.85
C SER A 61 -14.97 -14.85 -2.10
N GLU A 62 -15.74 -14.05 -1.36
CA GLU A 62 -15.19 -13.01 -0.49
C GLU A 62 -14.23 -13.58 0.57
N GLU A 63 -14.53 -14.77 1.11
CA GLU A 63 -13.66 -15.42 2.08
C GLU A 63 -12.29 -15.75 1.46
N ALA A 64 -12.27 -16.24 0.22
CA ALA A 64 -11.03 -16.52 -0.50
C ALA A 64 -10.26 -15.23 -0.85
N LEU A 65 -10.97 -14.19 -1.30
CA LEU A 65 -10.37 -12.89 -1.62
C LEU A 65 -9.76 -12.20 -0.39
N SER A 66 -10.41 -12.29 0.77
CA SER A 66 -9.92 -11.65 1.99
C SER A 66 -8.56 -12.19 2.44
N LYS A 67 -8.26 -13.46 2.13
CA LYS A 67 -6.97 -14.09 2.42
C LYS A 67 -5.81 -13.53 1.59
N LEU A 68 -6.10 -12.80 0.51
CA LEU A 68 -5.10 -12.13 -0.34
C LEU A 68 -4.73 -10.73 0.17
N ILE A 69 -5.49 -10.19 1.14
CA ILE A 69 -5.30 -8.83 1.61
C ILE A 69 -4.50 -8.84 2.91
N SER A 70 -3.38 -8.10 2.89
CA SER A 70 -2.59 -7.80 4.08
C SER A 70 -2.85 -6.36 4.54
N ARG A 71 -2.45 -6.05 5.77
CA ARG A 71 -2.45 -4.67 6.27
C ARG A 71 -1.63 -3.75 5.37
N ASP A 72 -0.52 -4.24 4.82
CA ASP A 72 0.41 -3.44 4.06
C ASP A 72 -0.20 -3.02 2.70
N HIS A 73 -1.11 -3.84 2.14
CA HIS A 73 -1.96 -3.47 1.00
C HIS A 73 -2.91 -2.32 1.32
N LEU A 74 -3.43 -2.29 2.55
CA LEU A 74 -4.38 -1.28 3.01
C LEU A 74 -3.71 0.04 3.42
N VAL A 75 -2.41 0.00 3.73
CA VAL A 75 -1.58 1.21 3.97
C VAL A 75 -0.99 1.74 2.66
N GLY A 76 -0.84 0.89 1.63
CA GLY A 76 -0.26 1.26 0.33
C GLY A 76 1.24 1.02 0.21
N VAL A 77 1.84 0.26 1.13
CA VAL A 77 3.26 -0.15 1.07
C VAL A 77 3.44 -1.57 0.55
N GLY A 78 2.34 -2.22 0.18
CA GLY A 78 2.32 -3.53 -0.47
C GLY A 78 1.30 -3.53 -1.60
N VAL A 79 1.47 -4.46 -2.52
CA VAL A 79 0.59 -4.64 -3.67
C VAL A 79 0.32 -6.14 -3.78
N PRO A 80 -0.95 -6.56 -3.95
CA PRO A 80 -1.24 -7.96 -4.23
C PRO A 80 -0.49 -8.47 -5.47
N ASP A 81 -0.17 -9.75 -5.48
CA ASP A 81 0.52 -10.39 -6.61
C ASP A 81 -0.25 -10.21 -7.92
N ASN A 82 0.48 -10.10 -9.04
CA ASN A 82 -0.06 -9.98 -10.40
C ASN A 82 -0.97 -8.75 -10.60
N VAL A 83 -0.58 -7.59 -10.06
CA VAL A 83 -1.32 -6.31 -10.19
C VAL A 83 -0.49 -5.20 -10.85
N ILE A 84 0.84 -5.27 -10.78
CA ILE A 84 1.78 -4.26 -11.30
C ILE A 84 2.80 -4.92 -12.22
#